data_AF-A0A7Y2CRR9-F1
#
_entry.id   AF-A0A7Y2CRR9-F1
#
_cell.length_a   1.000
_cell.length_b   1.000
_cell.length_c   1.000
_cell.angle_alpha   90.00
_cell.angle_beta   90.00
_cell.angle_gamma   90.00
#
_symmetry.space_group_name_H-M   'P 1'
#
loop_
_entity.id
_entity.type
_entity.pdbx_description
1 polymer ?
#
loop_
_entity_poly.entity_id
_entity_poly.type
_entity_poly.pdbx_seq_one_letter_code
_entity_poly.pdbx_strand_id
1 'polypeptide(L)'
;MSIHTLHFTSNATAALIRRELETAFPLTTFEITIDVPAPPYDLSQHLTAIVVKWTDGPSRDTVEETVKSFQGLDWNPKTGVLEAVEHLEVTDEGTLQRIEYGVDYVFCDRPDEA
;
A
#
# COMPACT_ATOMS: atom_id res chain seq x y z
N MET A 1 27.35 -7.53 6.77
CA MET A 1 26.16 -7.32 7.60
C MET A 1 24.98 -7.77 6.75
N SER A 2 24.34 -8.89 7.09
CA SER A 2 23.22 -9.41 6.31
C SER A 2 21.95 -8.73 6.79
N ILE A 3 21.25 -8.02 5.91
CA ILE A 3 19.94 -7.43 6.22
C ILE A 3 18.92 -8.57 6.12
N HIS A 4 18.13 -8.76 7.19
CA HIS A 4 17.02 -9.71 7.19
C HIS A 4 15.83 -9.09 6.46
N THR A 5 15.12 -9.88 5.64
CA THR A 5 13.91 -9.41 4.94
C THR A 5 12.67 -10.03 5.58
N LEU A 6 11.74 -9.17 6.00
CA LEU A 6 10.41 -9.54 6.45
C LEU A 6 9.43 -9.38 5.29
N HIS A 7 8.84 -10.48 4.86
CA HIS A 7 7.88 -10.51 3.77
C HIS A 7 6.45 -10.57 4.30
N PHE A 8 5.61 -9.66 3.83
CA PHE A 8 4.17 -9.67 4.07
C PHE A 8 3.42 -10.19 2.84
N THR A 9 2.40 -11.00 3.07
CA THR A 9 1.44 -11.33 1.99
C THR A 9 0.53 -10.13 1.71
N SER A 10 -0.18 -10.14 0.58
CA SER A 10 -1.17 -9.10 0.24
C SER A 10 -2.28 -9.03 1.30
N ASN A 11 -2.72 -10.18 1.82
CA ASN A 11 -3.68 -10.26 2.93
C ASN A 11 -3.13 -9.65 4.22
N ALA A 12 -1.87 -9.94 4.57
CA ALA A 12 -1.24 -9.36 5.76
C ALA A 12 -1.07 -7.84 5.60
N THR A 13 -0.70 -7.39 4.40
CA THR A 13 -0.57 -5.96 4.07
C THR A 13 -1.94 -5.25 4.16
N ALA A 14 -3.00 -5.85 3.63
CA ALA A 14 -4.37 -5.32 3.76
C ALA A 14 -4.81 -5.20 5.22
N ALA A 15 -4.44 -6.15 6.08
CA ALA A 15 -4.70 -6.09 7.51
C ALA A 15 -3.92 -4.97 8.21
N LEU A 16 -2.66 -4.73 7.81
CA LEU A 16 -1.88 -3.60 8.32
C LEU A 16 -2.48 -2.26 7.90
N ILE A 17 -2.84 -2.10 6.63
CA ILE A 17 -3.52 -0.90 6.12
C ILE A 17 -4.82 -0.66 6.88
N ARG A 18 -5.64 -1.71 7.08
CA ARG A 18 -6.87 -1.60 7.86
C ARG A 18 -6.60 -1.05 9.27
N ARG A 19 -5.64 -1.64 9.97
CA ARG A 19 -5.27 -1.22 11.33
C ARG A 19 -4.82 0.24 11.37
N GLU A 20 -4.00 0.65 10.40
CA GLU A 20 -3.50 2.03 10.32
C GLU A 20 -4.64 3.03 10.09
N LEU A 21 -5.53 2.72 9.14
CA LEU A 21 -6.70 3.55 8.83
C LEU A 21 -7.71 3.63 10.00
N GLU A 22 -7.97 2.51 10.68
CA GLU A 22 -8.85 2.49 11.86
C GLU A 22 -8.25 3.27 13.04
N THR A 23 -6.92 3.32 13.14
CA THR A 23 -6.22 4.10 14.16
C THR A 23 -6.25 5.60 13.83
N ALA A 24 -5.99 5.96 12.57
CA ALA A 24 -5.97 7.35 12.11
C ALA A 24 -7.38 7.97 12.00
N PHE A 25 -8.37 7.19 11.58
CA PHE A 25 -9.73 7.66 11.28
C PHE A 25 -10.79 6.74 11.93
N PRO A 26 -10.89 6.72 13.27
CA PRO A 26 -11.72 5.77 14.01
C PRO A 26 -13.24 5.91 13.77
N LEU A 27 -13.68 6.98 13.12
CA LEU A 27 -15.09 7.24 12.80
C LEU A 27 -15.44 6.94 11.34
N THR A 28 -14.45 6.58 10.50
CA THR A 28 -14.65 6.29 9.07
C THR A 28 -14.65 4.79 8.84
N THR A 29 -15.60 4.32 8.03
CA THR A 29 -15.64 2.93 7.56
C THR A 29 -14.94 2.83 6.21
N PHE A 30 -13.92 1.97 6.13
CA PHE A 30 -13.19 1.68 4.89
C PHE A 30 -13.53 0.28 4.37
N GLU A 31 -13.85 0.20 3.08
CA GLU A 31 -13.82 -1.03 2.31
C GLU A 31 -12.40 -1.21 1.74
N ILE A 32 -11.79 -2.37 1.98
CA ILE A 32 -10.43 -2.68 1.55
C ILE A 32 -10.49 -3.98 0.77
N THR A 33 -10.13 -3.92 -0.51
CA THR A 33 -10.17 -5.04 -1.44
C THR A 33 -8.79 -5.25 -2.04
N ILE A 34 -8.37 -6.50 -2.19
CA ILE A 34 -7.18 -6.83 -2.96
C ILE A 34 -7.62 -7.01 -4.40
N ASP A 35 -7.03 -6.24 -5.30
CA ASP A 35 -7.27 -6.30 -6.73
C ASP A 35 -6.04 -6.86 -7.43
N VAL A 36 -6.25 -7.90 -8.24
CA VAL A 36 -5.21 -8.52 -9.06
C VAL A 36 -5.68 -8.36 -10.49
N PRO A 37 -5.00 -7.55 -11.33
CA PRO A 37 -5.44 -7.30 -12.69
C PRO A 37 -5.55 -8.62 -13.44
N ALA A 38 -6.72 -8.87 -14.01
CA ALA A 38 -6.92 -10.00 -14.91
C ALA A 38 -6.11 -9.78 -16.20
N PRO A 39 -5.60 -10.86 -16.85
CA PRO A 39 -5.03 -10.77 -18.20
C PRO A 39 -5.98 -10.00 -19.15
N PRO A 40 -5.47 -9.22 -20.13
CA PRO A 40 -4.29 -9.52 -20.95
C PRO A 40 -3.10 -8.58 -20.73
N TYR A 41 -2.98 -7.93 -19.58
CA TYR A 41 -1.82 -7.07 -19.31
C TYR A 41 -0.55 -7.93 -19.28
N ASP A 42 0.23 -7.86 -20.37
CA ASP A 42 1.54 -8.50 -20.56
C ASP A 42 2.59 -7.74 -19.73
N LEU A 43 2.37 -7.70 -18.43
CA LEU A 43 3.44 -7.49 -17.49
C LEU A 43 3.87 -8.89 -17.10
N SER A 44 5.12 -9.24 -17.39
CA SER A 44 5.77 -10.47 -16.92
C SER A 44 5.80 -10.61 -15.39
N GLN A 45 5.19 -9.66 -14.68
CA GLN A 45 5.01 -9.57 -13.25
C GLN A 45 3.51 -9.44 -12.95
N HIS A 46 2.99 -10.35 -12.14
CA HIS A 46 1.64 -10.25 -11.60
C HIS A 46 1.60 -9.13 -10.56
N LEU A 47 1.21 -7.92 -11.00
CA LEU A 47 1.02 -6.81 -10.07
C LEU A 47 -0.14 -7.10 -9.11
N THR A 48 0.00 -6.73 -7.85
CA THR A 48 -1.05 -6.81 -6.84
C THR A 48 -1.36 -5.42 -6.32
N ALA A 49 -2.63 -5.03 -6.34
CA ALA A 49 -3.09 -3.76 -5.81
C ALA A 49 -4.00 -3.97 -4.60
N ILE A 50 -4.06 -2.96 -3.73
CA ILE A 50 -5.13 -2.80 -2.75
C ILE A 50 -5.96 -1.59 -3.14
N VAL A 51 -7.27 -1.71 -3.08
CA VAL A 51 -8.21 -0.62 -3.28
C VAL A 51 -8.87 -0.30 -1.93
N VAL A 52 -8.74 0.96 -1.50
CA VAL A 52 -9.34 1.50 -0.29
C VAL A 52 -10.46 2.44 -0.71
N LYS A 53 -11.69 2.14 -0.27
CA LYS A 53 -12.89 2.94 -0.57
C LYS A 53 -13.59 3.39 0.69
N TRP A 54 -14.11 4.61 0.67
CA TRP A 54 -14.94 5.17 1.72
C TRP A 54 -15.80 6.31 1.17
N THR A 55 -16.86 6.68 1.89
CA THR A 55 -17.79 7.72 1.46
C THR A 55 -17.70 8.99 2.32
N ASP A 56 -17.49 8.84 3.63
CA ASP A 56 -17.47 9.96 4.58
C ASP A 56 -16.17 10.03 5.41
N GLY A 57 -15.83 11.23 5.87
CA GLY A 57 -14.65 11.50 6.69
C GLY A 57 -13.49 12.15 5.92
N PRO A 58 -12.25 11.62 6.04
CA PRO A 58 -11.04 12.29 5.55
C PRO A 58 -11.06 12.51 4.03
N SER A 59 -10.28 13.50 3.59
CA SER A 59 -10.03 13.73 2.16
C SER A 59 -9.22 12.58 1.56
N ARG A 60 -9.33 12.37 0.25
CA ARG A 60 -8.52 11.39 -0.47
C ARG A 60 -7.03 11.54 -0.20
N ASP A 61 -6.50 12.76 -0.29
CA ASP A 61 -5.07 13.03 -0.11
C ASP A 61 -4.59 12.60 1.29
N THR A 62 -5.39 12.85 2.33
CA THR A 62 -5.04 12.47 3.70
C THR A 62 -4.99 10.95 3.88
N VAL A 63 -5.90 10.22 3.23
CA VAL A 63 -5.90 8.75 3.27
C VAL A 63 -4.72 8.20 2.45
N GLU A 64 -4.45 8.75 1.27
CA GLU A 64 -3.31 8.38 0.44
C GLU A 64 -1.99 8.55 1.19
N GLU A 65 -1.77 9.69 1.84
CA GLU A 65 -0.57 9.93 2.68
C GLU A 65 -0.43 8.89 3.80
N THR A 66 -1.54 8.46 4.39
CA THR A 66 -1.56 7.47 5.48
C THR A 66 -1.14 6.07 4.99
N VAL A 67 -1.50 5.70 3.76
CA VAL A 67 -1.30 4.33 3.25
C VAL A 67 -0.17 4.21 2.23
N LYS A 68 0.41 5.33 1.77
CA LYS A 68 1.46 5.33 0.74
C LYS A 68 2.68 4.51 1.14
N SER A 69 3.03 4.44 2.43
CA SER A 69 4.17 3.66 2.92
C SER A 69 4.01 2.15 2.75
N PHE A 70 2.83 1.64 2.38
CA PHE A 70 2.62 0.21 2.13
C PHE A 70 2.86 -0.18 0.66
N GLN A 71 3.10 0.77 -0.23
CA GLN A 71 3.27 0.52 -1.66
C GLN A 71 4.67 -0.02 -1.97
N GLY A 72 4.75 -1.07 -2.79
CA GLY A 72 6.02 -1.61 -3.29
C GLY A 72 6.58 -0.84 -4.49
N LEU A 73 5.74 -0.11 -5.23
CA LEU A 73 6.13 0.64 -6.41
C LEU A 73 5.61 2.09 -6.37
N ASP A 74 6.38 3.02 -6.93
CA ASP A 74 5.98 4.41 -7.16
C ASP A 74 6.03 4.72 -8.66
N TRP A 75 4.96 5.31 -9.18
CA TRP A 75 4.87 5.71 -10.59
C TRP A 75 5.04 7.22 -10.73
N ASN A 76 6.03 7.64 -11.50
CA ASN A 76 6.26 9.04 -11.80
C ASN A 76 5.57 9.43 -13.12
N PRO A 77 4.46 10.18 -13.10
CA PRO A 77 3.71 10.53 -14.31
C PRO A 77 4.48 11.46 -15.26
N LYS A 78 5.45 12.22 -14.74
CA LYS A 78 6.23 13.17 -15.57
C LYS A 78 7.27 12.46 -16.42
N THR A 79 7.83 11.38 -15.91
CA THR A 79 8.90 10.62 -16.57
C THR A 79 8.42 9.30 -17.16
N GLY A 80 7.24 8.83 -16.73
CA GLY A 80 6.71 7.51 -17.08
C GLY A 80 7.49 6.36 -16.43
N VAL A 81 8.36 6.65 -15.46
CA VAL A 81 9.20 5.66 -14.79
C VAL A 81 8.44 5.01 -13.64
N LEU A 82 8.62 3.70 -13.52
CA LEU A 82 8.14 2.89 -12.42
C LEU A 82 9.34 2.48 -11.56
N GLU A 83 9.34 2.89 -10.29
CA GLU A 83 10.45 2.67 -9.36
C GLU A 83 10.01 1.77 -8.21
N ALA A 84 10.91 0.90 -7.75
CA ALA A 84 10.68 0.09 -6.56
C ALA A 84 10.91 0.93 -5.31
N VAL A 85 10.00 0.83 -4.34
CA VAL A 85 10.11 1.48 -3.04
C VAL A 85 10.79 0.51 -2.08
N GLU A 86 11.90 0.95 -1.48
CA GLU A 86 12.60 0.20 -0.44
C GLU A 86 12.08 0.62 0.93
N HIS A 87 11.61 -0.36 1.72
CA HIS A 87 11.16 -0.15 3.09
C HIS A 87 12.18 -0.74 4.05
N LEU A 88 12.67 0.08 4.97
CA LEU A 88 13.64 -0.31 5.99
C LEU A 88 13.10 0.06 7.37
N GLU A 89 13.23 -0.86 8.31
CA GLU A 89 12.83 -0.66 9.70
C GLU A 89 13.97 -1.05 10.63
N VAL A 90 14.08 -0.37 11.76
CA VAL A 90 14.99 -0.74 12.85
C VAL A 90 14.18 -1.47 13.91
N THR A 91 14.55 -2.72 14.20
CA THR A 91 13.89 -3.52 15.25
C THR A 91 14.18 -2.96 16.65
N ASP A 92 13.42 -3.41 17.65
CA ASP A 92 13.65 -3.04 19.05
C ASP A 92 15.05 -3.42 19.56
N GLU A 93 15.68 -4.44 18.95
CA GLU A 93 17.07 -4.84 19.22
C GLU A 93 18.12 -4.00 18.48
N GLY A 94 17.70 -2.95 17.76
CA GLY A 94 18.58 -2.06 17.01
C GLY A 94 19.10 -2.66 15.69
N THR A 95 18.45 -3.70 15.16
CA THR A 95 18.86 -4.34 13.91
C THR A 95 18.09 -3.76 12.73
N LEU A 96 18.78 -3.47 11.62
CA LEU A 96 18.13 -3.04 10.39
C LEU A 96 17.51 -4.24 9.66
N GLN A 97 16.23 -4.16 9.33
CA GLN A 97 15.52 -5.13 8.51
C GLN A 97 14.87 -4.46 7.30
N ARG A 98 14.76 -5.21 6.21
CA ARG A 98 14.01 -4.81 5.03
C ARG A 98 12.59 -5.33 5.13
N ILE A 99 11.62 -4.49 4.78
CA ILE A 99 10.22 -4.85 4.70
C ILE A 99 9.83 -4.99 3.22
N GLU A 100 9.15 -6.08 2.89
CA GLU A 100 8.55 -6.26 1.58
C GLU A 100 7.04 -6.48 1.75
N TYR A 101 6.25 -5.49 1.34
CA TYR A 101 4.81 -5.61 1.31
C TYR A 101 4.36 -6.42 0.10
N GLY A 102 3.33 -7.24 0.27
CA GLY A 102 2.80 -8.10 -0.79
C GLY A 102 1.92 -7.36 -1.78
N VAL A 103 2.14 -6.07 -1.97
CA VAL A 103 1.34 -5.17 -2.80
C VAL A 103 2.25 -4.20 -3.52
N ASP A 104 1.95 -3.93 -4.77
CA ASP A 104 2.67 -2.97 -5.59
C ASP A 104 2.06 -1.57 -5.43
N TYR A 105 0.72 -1.50 -5.43
CA TYR A 105 -0.03 -0.24 -5.39
C TYR A 105 -1.13 -0.25 -4.33
N VAL A 106 -1.43 0.94 -3.80
CA VAL A 106 -2.62 1.18 -2.97
C VAL A 106 -3.40 2.32 -3.61
N PHE A 107 -4.57 2.03 -4.14
CA PHE A 107 -5.47 3.01 -4.72
C PHE A 107 -6.49 3.46 -3.68
N CYS A 108 -6.71 4.77 -3.62
CA CYS A 108 -7.70 5.38 -2.75
C CYS A 108 -8.82 5.98 -3.60
N ASP A 109 -10.05 5.57 -3.36
CA ASP A 109 -11.22 5.96 -4.15
C ASP A 109 -12.33 6.45 -3.21
N ARG A 110 -12.57 7.76 -3.25
CA ARG A 110 -13.68 8.42 -2.57
C ARG A 110 -14.69 8.87 -3.63
N PRO A 111 -15.84 8.19 -3.78
CA PRO A 111 -16.76 8.40 -4.90
C PRO A 111 -17.28 9.85 -5.07
N ASP A 112 -17.27 10.64 -4.00
CA ASP A 112 -17.78 12.01 -3.99
C ASP A 112 -16.70 13.07 -4.33
N GLU A 113 -15.44 12.67 -4.50
CA GLU A 113 -14.31 13.53 -4.90
C GLU A 113 -13.84 13.13 -6.31
N ALA A 114 -14.53 13.62 -7.34
CA ALA A 114 -14.16 13.46 -8.76
C ALA A 114 -13.46 14.70 -9.33
#